data_AF-A0A356KMN0-F1
#
_entry.id   AF-A0A356KMN0-F1
#
_cell.length_a   1.000
_cell.length_b   1.000
_cell.length_c   1.000
_cell.angle_alpha   90.00
_cell.angle_beta   90.00
_cell.angle_gamma   90.00
#
_symmetry.space_group_name_H-M   'P 1'
#
loop_
_entity.id
_entity.type
_entity.pdbx_description
1 polymer ?
#
loop_
_entity_poly.entity_id
_entity_poly.type
_entity_poly.pdbx_seq_one_letter_code
_entity_poly.pdbx_strand_id
1 'polypeptide(L)'
;MQEEELDDADETLLLLRDELYGGSWDEVEADLRARAGRKPYVFKLSTRIEEDLNRIARLRALEERGVDLRAAFAERAGDSQDLRNEGETP
;
A
#
# COMPACT_ATOMS: atom_id res chain seq x y z
N MET A 1 2.04 17.39 12.45
CA MET A 1 0.88 16.84 11.72
C MET A 1 1.49 16.03 10.60
N GLN A 2 1.45 14.71 10.66
CA GLN A 2 2.06 13.90 9.61
C GLN A 2 1.12 13.94 8.41
N GLU A 3 1.63 14.45 7.30
CA GLU A 3 0.95 14.55 6.01
C GLU A 3 0.31 13.21 5.68
N GLU A 4 -0.98 13.23 5.38
CA GLU A 4 -1.73 12.05 4.96
C GLU A 4 -1.39 11.64 3.52
N GLU A 5 -0.12 11.65 3.13
CA GLU A 5 0.30 11.21 1.80
C GLU A 5 0.54 9.70 1.83
N LEU A 6 0.00 9.00 0.83
CA LEU A 6 0.24 7.59 0.57
C LEU A 6 1.64 7.46 -0.04
N ASP A 7 2.49 6.63 0.56
CA ASP A 7 3.88 6.42 0.14
C ASP A 7 4.01 5.14 -0.71
N ASP A 8 5.11 4.99 -1.45
CA ASP A 8 5.36 3.82 -2.31
C ASP A 8 5.36 2.49 -1.52
N ALA A 9 5.71 2.53 -0.23
CA ALA A 9 5.61 1.37 0.64
C ALA A 9 4.14 0.99 0.95
N ASP A 10 3.21 1.94 0.99
CA ASP A 10 1.78 1.66 1.16
C ASP A 10 1.17 1.02 -0.10
N GLU A 11 1.60 1.47 -1.29
CA GLU A 11 1.23 0.83 -2.56
C GLU A 11 1.72 -0.61 -2.61
N THR A 12 2.98 -0.83 -2.20
CA THR A 12 3.58 -2.17 -2.15
C THR A 12 2.78 -3.11 -1.25
N LEU A 13 2.29 -2.64 -0.10
CA LEU A 13 1.44 -3.42 0.80
C LEU A 13 0.09 -3.76 0.14
N LEU A 14 -0.51 -2.81 -0.59
CA LEU A 14 -1.77 -3.03 -1.30
C LEU A 14 -1.62 -4.07 -2.42
N LEU A 15 -0.55 -3.96 -3.21
CA LEU A 15 -0.23 -4.91 -4.28
C LEU A 15 -0.01 -6.32 -3.71
N LEU A 16 0.78 -6.40 -2.63
CA LEU A 16 1.08 -7.65 -1.95
C LEU A 16 -0.19 -8.32 -1.40
N ARG A 17 -1.09 -7.55 -0.80
CA ARG A 17 -2.41 -8.01 -0.37
C ARG A 17 -3.22 -8.59 -1.54
N ASP A 18 -3.25 -7.89 -2.67
CA ASP A 18 -4.03 -8.29 -3.85
C ASP A 18 -3.47 -9.56 -4.52
N GLU A 19 -2.14 -9.60 -4.73
CA GLU A 19 -1.45 -10.67 -5.45
C GLU A 19 -1.25 -11.94 -4.62
N LEU A 20 -0.92 -11.82 -3.32
CA LEU A 20 -0.58 -12.97 -2.48
C LEU A 20 -1.71 -13.42 -1.55
N TYR A 21 -2.60 -12.50 -1.16
CA TYR A 21 -3.61 -12.72 -0.13
C TYR A 21 -5.05 -12.46 -0.61
N GLY A 22 -5.24 -12.35 -1.93
CA GLY A 22 -6.56 -12.21 -2.55
C GLY A 22 -7.38 -11.02 -2.06
N GLY A 23 -6.72 -9.94 -1.62
CA GLY A 23 -7.37 -8.75 -1.08
C GLY A 23 -7.65 -8.77 0.42
N SER A 24 -7.24 -9.81 1.16
CA SER A 24 -7.52 -9.93 2.59
C SER A 24 -6.42 -9.32 3.46
N TRP A 25 -6.71 -8.21 4.15
CA TRP A 25 -5.77 -7.63 5.12
C TRP A 25 -5.49 -8.54 6.33
N ASP A 26 -6.46 -9.35 6.74
CA ASP A 26 -6.30 -10.26 7.88
C ASP A 26 -5.16 -11.26 7.67
N GLU A 27 -5.03 -11.79 6.45
CA GLU A 27 -3.95 -12.72 6.11
C GLU A 27 -2.58 -12.03 6.06
N VAL A 28 -2.52 -10.78 5.57
CA VAL A 28 -1.29 -9.97 5.60
C VAL A 28 -0.86 -9.70 7.04
N GLU A 29 -1.80 -9.29 7.90
CA GLU A 29 -1.54 -9.07 9.34
C GLU A 29 -1.07 -10.35 10.03
N ALA A 30 -1.68 -11.50 9.69
CA ALA A 30 -1.31 -12.80 10.23
C ALA A 30 0.14 -13.18 9.85
N ASP A 31 0.55 -12.96 8.61
CA ASP A 31 1.92 -13.22 8.14
C ASP A 31 2.94 -12.30 8.83
N LEU A 32 2.64 -11.01 8.95
CA LEU A 32 3.49 -10.05 9.68
C LEU A 32 3.65 -10.44 11.16
N ARG A 33 2.57 -10.85 11.83
CA ARG A 33 2.64 -11.37 13.22
C ARG A 33 3.40 -12.70 13.30
N ALA A 34 3.27 -13.57 12.30
CA ALA A 34 4.04 -14.79 12.21
C ALA A 34 5.54 -14.48 12.10
N ARG A 35 5.91 -13.52 11.26
CA ARG A 35 7.29 -13.02 11.12
C ARG A 35 7.82 -12.44 12.44
N ALA A 36 7.01 -11.66 13.17
CA ALA A 36 7.38 -11.14 14.49
C ALA A 36 7.65 -12.27 15.50
N GLY A 37 6.89 -13.35 15.41
CA GLY A 37 7.06 -14.56 16.22
C GLY A 37 8.14 -15.54 15.73
N ARG A 38 8.95 -15.19 14.72
CA ARG A 38 9.93 -16.09 14.05
C ARG A 38 9.31 -17.38 13.50
N LYS A 39 8.03 -17.33 13.09
CA LYS A 39 7.35 -18.41 12.37
C LYS A 39 7.68 -18.30 10.86
N PRO A 40 7.48 -19.38 10.07
CA PRO A 40 7.57 -19.29 8.62
C PRO A 40 6.61 -18.21 8.08
N TYR A 41 7.10 -17.41 7.13
CA TYR A 41 6.42 -16.26 6.54
C TYR A 41 6.55 -16.31 5.01
N VAL A 42 5.62 -15.68 4.28
CA VAL A 42 5.53 -15.75 2.81
C VAL A 42 6.38 -14.67 2.13
N PHE A 43 6.50 -13.48 2.72
CA PHE A 43 7.20 -12.35 2.10
C PHE A 43 8.12 -11.58 3.04
N LYS A 44 9.09 -10.84 2.49
CA LYS A 44 10.05 -10.05 3.26
C LYS A 44 10.02 -8.59 2.85
N LEU A 45 9.55 -7.73 3.74
CA LEU A 45 9.69 -6.28 3.61
C LEU A 45 10.99 -5.79 4.27
N SER A 46 11.57 -4.74 3.68
CA SER A 46 12.74 -4.03 4.18
C SER A 46 12.45 -3.11 5.37
N THR A 47 11.17 -2.83 5.62
CA THR A 47 10.62 -2.03 6.72
C THR A 47 10.48 -2.84 8.03
N ARG A 48 10.26 -2.13 9.14
CA ARG A 48 9.96 -2.78 10.42
C ARG A 48 8.52 -3.29 10.43
N ILE A 49 8.34 -4.50 10.94
CA ILE A 49 7.02 -5.16 11.04
C ILE A 49 5.98 -4.27 11.76
N GLU A 50 6.38 -3.57 12.81
CA GLU A 50 5.49 -2.67 13.55
C GLU A 50 5.01 -1.48 12.70
N GLU A 51 5.88 -0.96 11.82
CA GLU A 51 5.51 0.11 10.88
C GLU A 51 4.55 -0.41 9.82
N ASP A 52 4.81 -1.60 9.25
CA ASP A 52 3.93 -2.23 8.27
C ASP A 52 2.53 -2.48 8.86
N LEU A 53 2.46 -2.97 10.10
CA LEU A 53 1.18 -3.17 10.81
C LEU A 53 0.43 -1.85 11.03
N ASN A 54 1.14 -0.76 11.35
CA ASN A 54 0.52 0.56 11.50
C ASN A 54 -0.05 1.08 10.18
N ARG A 55 0.70 0.91 9.09
CA ARG A 55 0.28 1.26 7.72
C ARG A 55 -0.96 0.47 7.32
N ILE A 56 -0.97 -0.85 7.50
CA ILE A 56 -2.14 -1.70 7.21
C ILE A 56 -3.35 -1.25 8.02
N ALA A 57 -3.20 -0.98 9.31
CA ALA A 57 -4.30 -0.50 10.14
C ALA A 57 -4.89 0.82 9.61
N ARG A 58 -4.04 1.73 9.13
CA ARG A 58 -4.47 2.99 8.50
C ARG A 58 -5.18 2.76 7.16
N LEU A 59 -4.61 1.95 6.27
CA LEU A 59 -5.20 1.61 4.97
C LEU A 59 -6.55 0.93 5.14
N ARG A 60 -6.64 -0.04 6.05
CA ARG A 60 -7.90 -0.70 6.41
C ARG A 60 -8.94 0.29 6.93
N ALA A 61 -8.55 1.24 7.78
CA ALA A 61 -9.47 2.27 8.26
C ALA A 61 -9.96 3.21 7.14
N LEU A 62 -9.15 3.42 6.10
CA LEU A 62 -9.57 4.17 4.90
C LEU A 62 -10.59 3.38 4.08
N GLU A 63 -10.36 2.08 3.84
CA GLU A 63 -11.33 1.22 3.14
C GLU A 63 -12.67 1.11 3.89
N GLU A 64 -12.63 0.98 5.22
CA GLU A 64 -13.85 0.95 6.06
C GLU A 64 -14.64 2.26 5.97
N ARG A 65 -13.99 3.39 5.65
CA ARG A 65 -14.63 4.68 5.41
C ARG A 65 -15.19 4.81 3.98
N GLY A 66 -15.01 3.79 3.14
CA GLY A 66 -15.41 3.80 1.73
C GLY A 66 -14.40 4.47 0.79
N VAL A 67 -13.15 4.65 1.23
CA VAL A 67 -12.07 5.13 0.35
C VAL A 67 -11.57 3.97 -0.48
N ASP A 68 -11.66 4.10 -1.80
CA ASP A 68 -11.06 3.14 -2.72
C ASP A 68 -9.55 3.38 -2.81
N LEU A 69 -8.77 2.57 -2.09
CA LEU A 69 -7.32 2.72 -2.04
C LEU A 69 -6.70 2.62 -3.43
N ARG A 70 -7.22 1.72 -4.28
CA ARG A 70 -6.66 1.47 -5.61
C ARG A 70 -6.86 2.66 -6.53
N ALA A 71 -8.01 3.32 -6.44
CA ALA A 71 -8.23 4.62 -7.08
C ALA A 71 -7.28 5.69 -6.53
N ALA A 72 -7.13 5.78 -5.20
CA ALA A 72 -6.26 6.78 -4.58
C ALA A 72 -4.78 6.66 -5.02
N PHE A 73 -4.26 5.44 -5.20
CA PHE A 73 -2.91 5.22 -5.75
C PHE A 73 -2.85 5.49 -7.26
N ALA A 74 -3.88 5.13 -8.02
CA ALA A 74 -3.93 5.40 -9.46
C ALA A 74 -3.95 6.91 -9.77
N GLU A 75 -4.64 7.71 -8.96
CA GLU A 75 -4.66 9.17 -9.08
C GLU A 75 -3.26 9.78 -8.86
N ARG A 76 -2.49 9.27 -7.89
CA ARG A 76 -1.09 9.68 -7.67
C ARG A 76 -0.19 9.33 -8.85
N ALA A 77 -0.35 8.14 -9.44
CA ALA A 77 0.43 7.72 -10.60
C ALA A 77 0.12 8.55 -11.86
N GLY A 78 -1.12 9.06 -11.97
CA GLY A 78 -1.58 9.88 -13.09
C GLY A 78 -1.04 11.30 -13.10
N ASP A 79 -0.83 11.92 -11.93
CA ASP A 79 -0.39 13.32 -11.82
C ASP A 79 1.03 13.56 -12.38
N SER A 80 1.88 12.53 -12.40
CA SER A 80 3.24 12.61 -12.97
C SER A 80 3.32 12.44 -14.50
N GLN A 81 2.20 12.21 -15.20
CA GLN A 81 2.19 12.02 -16.67
C GLN A 81 1.77 13.25 -17.48
N ASP A 82 1.30 14.35 -16.84
CA ASP A 82 0.76 15.51 -17.56
C ASP A 82 1.82 16.49 -18.11
N LEU A 83 3.08 16.42 -17.63
CA LEU A 83 4.14 17.36 -18.02
C LEU A 83 4.92 16.98 -19.30
N ARG A 84 4.36 16.11 -20.16
CA ARG A 84 5.07 15.60 -21.35
C ARG A 84 4.27 15.68 -22.65
N ASN A 85 3.50 16.73 -22.89
CA ASN A 85 3.00 17.05 -24.24
C ASN A 85 2.82 18.56 -24.46
N GLU A 86 3.91 19.33 -24.38
CA GLU A 86 3.96 20.66 -24.98
C GLU A 86 5.17 20.73 -25.92
N GLY A 87 4.98 20.32 -27.19
CA GLY A 87 6.07 20.35 -28.16
C GLY A 87 5.75 19.98 -29.60
N GLU A 88 4.49 19.84 -29.99
CA GLU A 88 4.14 19.63 -31.39
C GLU A 88 3.39 20.84 -31.93
N THR A 89 4.18 21.84 -32.34
CA THR A 89 3.74 23.01 -33.08
C THR A 89 3.39 22.60 -34.52
N PRO A 90 2.24 23.02 -35.09
CA PRO A 90 1.96 22.86 -36.52
C PRO A 90 2.79 23.81 -37.40
#